data_AF-A0A923CCN0-F1
#
_entry.id   AF-A0A923CCN0-F1
#
_cell.length_a   1.000
_cell.length_b   1.000
_cell.length_c   1.000
_cell.angle_alpha   90.00
_cell.angle_beta   90.00
_cell.angle_gamma   90.00
#
_symmetry.space_group_name_H-M   'P 1'
#
loop_
_entity.id
_entity.type
_entity.pdbx_description
1 polymer ?
#
loop_
_entity_poly.entity_id
_entity_poly.type
_entity_poly.pdbx_seq_one_letter_code
_entity_poly.pdbx_strand_id
1 'polypeptide(L)'
;MEEAAVSKKPRRQRADEIKAFRCKNLIAVIENPSDLKNIGTVIRNVNAMGVEKVYVVDSRRSLPDDWQEMRDKKPLSDTSVSAVKWTFVKRFDSTDECFDYLEKNNFKSIVTSPHVKGKKSIFLHEGDYTVHAKLAVWFGSEA
;
A
#
# COMPACT_ATOMS: atom_id res chain seq x y z
N MET A 1 -20.17 15.19 38.60
CA MET A 1 -19.02 14.27 38.76
C MET A 1 -18.51 13.99 37.37
N GLU A 2 -17.32 14.46 37.06
CA GLU A 2 -16.66 14.19 35.78
C GLU A 2 -16.13 12.75 35.87
N GLU A 3 -16.73 11.82 35.12
CA GLU A 3 -16.25 10.45 35.06
C GLU A 3 -14.81 10.46 34.52
N ALA A 4 -13.87 9.99 35.34
CA ALA A 4 -12.49 9.82 34.93
C ALA A 4 -12.44 8.84 33.75
N ALA A 5 -12.12 9.34 32.55
CA ALA A 5 -12.05 8.55 31.35
C ALA A 5 -11.05 7.41 31.53
N VAL A 6 -11.51 6.15 31.39
CA VAL A 6 -10.67 4.96 31.48
C VAL A 6 -9.53 5.07 30.47
N SER A 7 -8.28 4.96 30.96
CA SER A 7 -7.09 5.02 30.12
C SER A 7 -7.14 3.95 29.02
N LYS A 8 -7.03 4.39 27.76
CA LYS A 8 -7.02 3.50 26.60
C LYS A 8 -5.80 2.56 26.66
N LYS A 9 -5.96 1.32 26.18
CA LYS A 9 -4.81 0.39 26.01
C LYS A 9 -3.71 1.05 25.15
N PRO A 10 -2.41 0.79 25.41
CA PRO A 10 -1.30 1.45 24.71
C PRO A 10 -1.38 1.38 23.17
N ARG A 11 -1.84 0.24 22.64
CA ARG A 11 -2.03 0.04 21.19
C ARG A 11 -3.06 1.01 20.59
N ARG A 12 -4.10 1.37 21.36
CA ARG A 12 -5.17 2.27 20.89
C ARG A 12 -4.75 3.74 21.01
N GLN A 13 -3.96 4.08 22.03
CA GLN A 13 -3.30 5.39 22.12
C GLN A 13 -2.41 5.64 20.89
N ARG A 14 -1.52 4.69 20.56
CA ARG A 14 -0.69 4.75 19.34
C ARG A 14 -1.52 4.86 18.06
N ALA A 15 -2.63 4.12 17.97
CA ALA A 15 -3.51 4.19 16.81
C ALA A 15 -4.13 5.58 16.64
N ASP A 16 -4.51 6.23 17.74
CA ASP A 16 -5.07 7.58 17.73
C ASP A 16 -4.00 8.62 17.34
N GLU A 17 -2.76 8.47 17.85
CA GLU A 17 -1.62 9.32 17.51
C GLU A 17 -1.27 9.28 16.02
N ILE A 18 -1.19 8.08 15.43
CA ILE A 18 -0.78 7.93 14.02
C ILE A 18 -1.91 8.25 13.02
N LYS A 19 -3.17 8.29 13.46
CA LYS A 19 -4.35 8.42 12.59
C LYS A 19 -4.29 9.66 11.71
N ALA A 20 -3.80 10.78 12.25
CA ALA A 20 -3.70 12.05 11.53
C ALA A 20 -2.64 12.03 10.41
N PHE A 21 -1.65 11.14 10.52
CA PHE A 21 -0.54 11.01 9.56
C PHE A 21 -0.83 10.01 8.43
N ARG A 22 -2.03 9.43 8.38
CA ARG A 22 -2.45 8.51 7.32
C ARG A 22 -3.16 9.25 6.20
N CYS A 23 -2.60 9.19 4.99
CA CYS A 23 -3.24 9.71 3.79
C CYS A 23 -4.23 8.68 3.23
N LYS A 24 -5.53 8.86 3.55
CA LYS A 24 -6.64 7.97 3.12
C LYS A 24 -6.84 7.88 1.60
N ASN A 25 -6.17 8.72 0.85
CA ASN A 25 -6.36 8.83 -0.58
C ASN A 25 -5.13 8.39 -1.38
N LEU A 26 -4.14 7.79 -0.71
CA LEU A 26 -2.92 7.29 -1.34
C LEU A 26 -2.87 5.77 -1.25
N ILE A 27 -2.73 5.12 -2.41
CA ILE A 27 -2.57 3.67 -2.56
C ILE A 27 -1.24 3.39 -3.24
N ALA A 28 -0.51 2.41 -2.73
CA ALA A 28 0.64 1.83 -3.42
C ALA A 28 0.23 0.51 -4.09
N VAL A 29 0.54 0.36 -5.37
CA VAL A 29 0.28 -0.88 -6.13
C VAL A 29 1.62 -1.51 -6.47
N ILE A 30 1.77 -2.81 -6.18
CA ILE A 30 2.95 -3.60 -6.51
C ILE A 30 2.54 -4.60 -7.58
N GLU A 31 3.08 -4.46 -8.78
CA GLU A 31 2.75 -5.32 -9.92
C GLU A 31 3.73 -6.50 -10.02
N ASN A 32 3.19 -7.72 -9.98
CA ASN A 32 3.90 -8.99 -10.16
C ASN A 32 5.27 -9.06 -9.43
N PRO A 33 5.30 -8.83 -8.10
CA PRO A 33 6.55 -8.90 -7.35
C PRO A 33 7.20 -10.27 -7.47
N SER A 34 8.52 -10.28 -7.72
CA SER A 34 9.36 -11.47 -7.88
C SER A 34 9.50 -12.25 -6.57
N ASP A 35 9.81 -11.56 -5.47
CA ASP A 35 10.06 -12.08 -4.12
C ASP A 35 9.06 -11.54 -3.09
N LEU A 36 8.49 -12.42 -2.27
CA LEU A 36 7.63 -12.08 -1.13
C LEU A 36 8.34 -11.17 -0.10
N LYS A 37 9.66 -11.25 0.03
CA LYS A 37 10.44 -10.38 0.93
C LYS A 37 10.39 -8.91 0.51
N ASN A 38 10.34 -8.65 -0.80
CA ASN A 38 10.22 -7.30 -1.33
C ASN A 38 8.84 -6.73 -1.00
N ILE A 39 7.79 -7.55 -1.06
CA ILE A 39 6.43 -7.14 -0.67
C ILE A 39 6.41 -6.68 0.78
N GLY A 40 6.99 -7.45 1.71
CA GLY A 40 7.05 -7.05 3.12
C GLY A 40 7.89 -5.78 3.35
N THR A 41 8.99 -5.61 2.62
CA THR A 41 9.82 -4.39 2.68
C THR A 41 9.06 -3.17 2.16
N VAL A 42 8.32 -3.30 1.05
CA VAL A 42 7.45 -2.23 0.54
C VAL A 42 6.37 -1.90 1.55
N ILE A 43 5.70 -2.90 2.13
CA ILE A 43 4.69 -2.69 3.20
C ILE A 43 5.28 -1.90 4.37
N ARG A 44 6.52 -2.16 4.77
CA ARG A 44 7.19 -1.40 5.83
C ARG A 44 7.37 0.07 5.44
N ASN A 45 7.86 0.33 4.23
CA ASN A 45 8.14 1.68 3.76
C ASN A 45 6.86 2.50 3.59
N VAL A 46 5.84 1.94 2.93
CA VAL A 46 4.57 2.63 2.68
C VAL A 46 3.79 2.88 3.98
N ASN A 47 3.90 1.98 4.96
CA ASN A 47 3.34 2.22 6.30
C ASN A 47 3.98 3.43 6.97
N ALA A 48 5.31 3.55 6.91
CA ALA A 48 6.05 4.68 7.46
C ALA A 48 5.74 6.00 6.73
N MET A 49 5.48 5.95 5.42
CA MET A 49 5.09 7.11 4.61
C MET A 49 3.61 7.51 4.78
N GLY A 50 2.83 6.78 5.58
CA GLY A 50 1.43 7.10 5.83
C GLY A 50 0.46 6.69 4.71
N VAL A 51 0.88 5.83 3.77
CA VAL A 51 0.02 5.28 2.71
C VAL A 51 -1.13 4.48 3.34
N GLU A 52 -2.35 4.61 2.82
CA GLU A 52 -3.51 3.95 3.43
C GLU A 52 -3.49 2.44 3.19
N LYS A 53 -3.35 2.05 1.93
CA LYS A 53 -3.54 0.68 1.44
C LYS A 53 -2.44 0.28 0.46
N VAL A 54 -2.14 -1.00 0.44
CA VAL A 54 -1.23 -1.63 -0.53
C VAL A 54 -2.01 -2.64 -1.34
N TYR A 55 -1.99 -2.51 -2.65
CA TYR A 55 -2.54 -3.51 -3.56
C TYR A 55 -1.41 -4.28 -4.21
N VAL A 56 -1.58 -5.59 -4.33
CA VAL A 56 -0.58 -6.48 -4.92
C VAL A 56 -1.24 -7.24 -6.05
N VAL A 57 -0.73 -7.05 -7.27
CA VAL A 57 -1.11 -7.89 -8.41
C VAL A 57 -0.21 -9.11 -8.37
N ASP A 58 -0.78 -10.28 -8.13
CA ASP A 58 -0.06 -11.54 -7.97
C ASP A 58 -0.77 -12.65 -8.73
N SER A 59 -0.47 -12.73 -10.03
CA SER A 59 -0.98 -13.74 -10.95
C SER A 59 -0.59 -15.18 -10.56
N ARG A 60 0.48 -15.33 -9.76
CA ARG A 60 0.98 -16.64 -9.29
C ARG A 60 0.28 -17.13 -8.03
N ARG A 61 -0.62 -16.31 -7.44
CA ARG A 61 -1.35 -16.60 -6.20
C ARG A 61 -0.42 -17.03 -5.06
N SER A 62 0.75 -16.41 -4.99
CA SER A 62 1.74 -16.61 -3.93
C SER A 62 1.28 -16.02 -2.60
N LEU A 63 0.35 -15.07 -2.60
CA LEU A 63 -0.31 -14.49 -1.43
C LEU A 63 -1.73 -15.07 -1.24
N PRO A 64 -2.20 -15.23 0.00
CA PRO A 64 -3.60 -15.56 0.26
C PRO A 64 -4.54 -14.40 -0.10
N ASP A 65 -5.80 -14.71 -0.35
CA ASP A 65 -6.85 -13.71 -0.63
C ASP A 65 -7.32 -13.01 0.65
N ASP A 66 -7.29 -13.72 1.78
CA ASP A 66 -7.72 -13.18 3.07
C ASP A 66 -6.63 -12.32 3.73
N TRP A 67 -7.03 -11.13 4.18
CA TRP A 67 -6.12 -10.18 4.82
C TRP A 67 -5.65 -10.64 6.20
N GLN A 68 -6.47 -11.39 6.93
CA GLN A 68 -6.06 -11.93 8.22
C GLN A 68 -4.98 -13.00 8.03
N GLU A 69 -5.11 -13.87 7.03
CA GLU A 69 -4.08 -14.82 6.65
C GLU A 69 -2.78 -14.14 6.19
N MET A 70 -2.87 -13.03 5.45
CA MET A 70 -1.68 -12.24 5.06
C MET A 70 -0.87 -11.74 6.27
N ARG A 71 -1.55 -11.36 7.36
CA ARG A 71 -0.92 -10.79 8.57
C ARG A 71 -0.08 -11.79 9.36
N ASP A 72 -0.48 -13.06 9.30
CA ASP A 72 0.14 -14.13 10.07
C ASP A 72 1.17 -14.92 9.24
N LYS A 73 1.29 -14.60 7.94
CA LYS A 73 2.30 -15.19 7.05
C LYS A 73 3.71 -14.75 7.43
N LYS A 74 4.49 -15.69 7.96
CA LYS A 74 5.82 -15.44 8.54
C LYS A 74 6.79 -14.64 7.63
N PRO A 75 6.99 -14.97 6.33
CA PRO A 75 7.86 -14.20 5.46
C PRO A 75 7.49 -12.70 5.34
N LEU A 76 6.18 -12.39 5.34
CA LEU A 76 5.69 -11.01 5.29
C LEU A 76 5.79 -10.33 6.65
N SER A 77 5.45 -11.03 7.73
CA SER A 77 5.54 -10.48 9.08
C SER A 77 6.99 -10.13 9.46
N ASP A 78 7.95 -10.98 9.11
CA ASP A 78 9.36 -10.82 9.44
C ASP A 78 9.97 -9.63 8.68
N THR A 79 9.74 -9.56 7.36
CA THR A 79 10.30 -8.50 6.52
C THR A 79 9.59 -7.15 6.68
N SER A 80 8.29 -7.15 6.95
CA SER A 80 7.53 -5.92 7.21
C SER A 80 7.68 -5.38 8.63
N VAL A 81 8.31 -6.13 9.54
CA VAL A 81 8.49 -5.77 10.96
C VAL A 81 7.14 -5.41 11.60
N SER A 82 6.15 -6.30 11.44
CA SER A 82 4.75 -6.13 11.87
C SER A 82 3.94 -5.04 11.16
N ALA A 83 4.49 -4.31 10.18
CA ALA A 83 3.73 -3.28 9.45
C ALA A 83 2.54 -3.85 8.66
N VAL A 84 2.58 -5.14 8.26
CA VAL A 84 1.44 -5.85 7.65
C VAL A 84 0.19 -5.88 8.55
N LYS A 85 0.36 -5.82 9.88
CA LYS A 85 -0.76 -5.77 10.83
C LYS A 85 -1.49 -4.42 10.82
N TRP A 86 -0.79 -3.37 10.41
CA TRP A 86 -1.26 -1.97 10.40
C TRP A 86 -1.58 -1.44 9.00
N THR A 87 -1.38 -2.29 7.98
CA THR A 87 -1.55 -1.92 6.58
C THR A 87 -2.59 -2.83 5.97
N PHE A 88 -3.58 -2.24 5.32
CA PHE A 88 -4.55 -3.02 4.56
C PHE A 88 -3.88 -3.45 3.25
N VAL A 89 -3.81 -4.76 3.05
CA VAL A 89 -3.25 -5.36 1.84
C VAL A 89 -4.34 -6.12 1.11
N LYS A 90 -4.48 -5.88 -0.19
CA LYS A 90 -5.43 -6.61 -1.05
C LYS A 90 -4.68 -7.18 -2.26
N ARG A 91 -4.92 -8.46 -2.53
CA ARG A 91 -4.40 -9.16 -3.71
C ARG A 91 -5.39 -9.05 -4.88
N PHE A 92 -4.86 -9.00 -6.09
CA PHE A 92 -5.59 -9.12 -7.35
C PHE A 92 -4.94 -10.19 -8.22
N ASP A 93 -5.72 -10.89 -9.05
CA ASP A 93 -5.22 -11.94 -9.94
C ASP A 93 -4.62 -11.36 -11.23
N SER A 94 -5.06 -10.17 -11.66
CA SER A 94 -4.56 -9.48 -12.85
C SER A 94 -4.40 -7.97 -12.68
N THR A 95 -3.59 -7.38 -13.56
CA THR A 95 -3.39 -5.92 -13.63
C THR A 95 -4.70 -5.22 -13.99
N ASP A 96 -5.44 -5.77 -14.94
CA ASP A 96 -6.73 -5.22 -15.41
C ASP A 96 -7.75 -5.16 -14.27
N GLU A 97 -7.89 -6.23 -13.48
CA GLU A 97 -8.79 -6.24 -12.32
C GLU A 97 -8.44 -5.17 -11.28
N CYS A 98 -7.14 -5.00 -11.00
CA CYS A 98 -6.67 -3.99 -10.06
C CYS A 98 -6.93 -2.58 -10.61
N PHE A 99 -6.69 -2.38 -11.91
CA PHE A 99 -6.90 -1.12 -12.60
C PHE A 99 -8.38 -0.73 -12.63
N ASP A 100 -9.26 -1.64 -13.05
CA ASP A 100 -10.72 -1.44 -13.07
C ASP A 100 -11.26 -1.14 -11.66
N TYR A 101 -10.73 -1.83 -10.65
CA TYR A 101 -11.08 -1.55 -9.26
C TYR A 101 -10.69 -0.13 -8.85
N LEU A 102 -9.49 0.33 -9.23
CA LEU A 102 -9.01 1.68 -8.91
C LEU A 102 -9.81 2.76 -9.64
N GLU A 103 -10.09 2.59 -10.94
CA GLU A 103 -10.92 3.51 -11.71
C GLU A 103 -12.33 3.62 -11.14
N LYS A 104 -12.97 2.48 -10.83
CA LYS A 104 -14.30 2.45 -10.20
C LYS A 104 -14.34 3.19 -8.87
N ASN A 105 -13.22 3.27 -8.16
CA ASN A 105 -13.09 3.98 -6.89
C ASN A 105 -12.57 5.43 -7.02
N ASN A 106 -12.50 5.94 -8.26
CA ASN A 106 -12.03 7.28 -8.63
C ASN A 106 -10.56 7.55 -8.23
N PHE A 107 -9.70 6.53 -8.29
CA PHE A 107 -8.27 6.72 -8.11
C PHE A 107 -7.60 7.05 -9.44
N LYS A 108 -6.74 8.06 -9.44
CA LYS A 108 -5.84 8.32 -10.57
C LYS A 108 -4.62 7.44 -10.45
N SER A 109 -4.40 6.58 -11.43
CA SER A 109 -3.21 5.73 -11.51
C SER A 109 -2.04 6.49 -12.15
N ILE A 110 -0.89 6.48 -11.46
CA ILE A 110 0.41 6.88 -12.00
C ILE A 110 1.37 5.69 -11.95
N VAL A 111 2.22 5.56 -12.96
CA VAL A 111 3.07 4.38 -13.13
C VAL A 111 4.54 4.78 -13.20
N THR A 112 5.40 3.99 -12.56
CA THR A 112 6.84 4.08 -12.78
C THR A 112 7.21 3.30 -14.04
N SER A 113 8.02 3.87 -14.93
CA SER A 113 8.53 3.16 -16.10
C SER A 113 10.00 3.51 -16.34
N PRO A 114 10.86 2.52 -16.66
CA PRO A 114 12.22 2.79 -17.13
C PRO A 114 12.25 3.30 -18.58
N HIS A 115 11.12 3.21 -19.30
CA HIS A 115 11.05 3.56 -20.71
C HIS A 115 10.87 5.07 -20.90
N VAL A 116 11.78 5.67 -21.67
CA VAL A 116 11.72 7.08 -22.11
C VAL A 116 11.07 7.19 -23.50
N LYS A 117 10.85 6.07 -24.21
CA LYS A 117 10.36 6.07 -25.59
C LYS A 117 8.85 6.31 -25.67
N GLY A 118 8.48 7.43 -26.30
CA GLY A 118 7.12 7.68 -26.81
C GLY A 118 6.10 8.18 -25.78
N LYS A 119 6.49 8.41 -24.53
CA LYS A 119 5.59 8.94 -23.48
C LYS A 119 6.26 10.07 -22.70
N LYS A 120 5.44 11.03 -22.24
CA LYS A 120 5.86 12.11 -21.33
C LYS A 120 6.01 11.52 -19.92
N SER A 121 7.18 10.98 -19.62
CA SER A 121 7.59 10.70 -18.25
C SER A 121 8.19 11.96 -17.63
N ILE A 122 7.91 12.20 -16.36
CA ILE A 122 8.54 13.27 -15.57
C ILE A 122 9.50 12.65 -14.57
N PHE A 123 10.52 13.39 -14.13
CA PHE A 123 11.33 12.93 -13.02
C PHE A 123 10.51 12.90 -11.73
N LEU A 124 10.74 11.89 -10.89
CA LEU A 124 9.96 11.65 -9.67
C LEU A 124 9.91 12.87 -8.74
N HIS A 125 10.99 13.65 -8.67
CA HIS A 125 11.08 14.82 -7.78
C HIS A 125 10.49 16.10 -8.40
N GLU A 126 10.18 16.09 -9.70
CA GLU A 126 9.57 17.23 -10.41
C GLU A 126 8.05 17.13 -10.46
N GLY A 127 7.47 15.98 -10.11
CA GLY A 127 6.04 15.76 -10.14
C GLY A 127 5.31 16.37 -8.95
N ASP A 128 4.24 17.11 -9.24
CA ASP A 128 3.22 17.44 -8.25
C ASP A 128 2.17 16.32 -8.22
N TYR A 129 2.20 15.54 -7.14
CA TYR A 129 1.28 14.42 -6.92
C TYR A 129 0.03 14.81 -6.13
N THR A 130 -0.08 16.08 -5.71
CA THR A 130 -1.20 16.59 -4.91
C THR A 130 -2.37 17.09 -5.75
N VAL A 131 -2.17 17.26 -7.06
CA VAL A 131 -3.20 17.64 -8.03
C VAL A 131 -4.37 16.67 -8.10
N HIS A 132 -4.17 15.42 -7.68
CA HIS A 132 -5.20 14.39 -7.65
C HIS A 132 -5.64 14.12 -6.21
N ALA A 133 -6.95 14.26 -5.96
CA ALA A 133 -7.50 14.00 -4.63
C ALA A 133 -7.34 12.55 -4.18
N LYS A 134 -7.26 11.59 -5.12
CA LYS A 134 -7.04 10.15 -4.92
C LYS A 134 -6.01 9.63 -5.91
N LEU A 135 -4.95 9.04 -5.40
CA LEU A 135 -3.78 8.63 -6.18
C LEU A 135 -3.42 7.17 -5.90
N ALA A 136 -3.18 6.42 -6.96
CA ALA A 136 -2.61 5.08 -6.91
C ALA A 136 -1.26 5.10 -7.64
N VAL A 137 -0.19 4.80 -6.91
CA VAL A 137 1.18 4.78 -7.44
C VAL A 137 1.58 3.35 -7.69
N TRP A 138 1.90 3.02 -8.94
CA TRP A 138 2.23 1.68 -9.38
C TRP A 138 3.74 1.50 -9.48
N PHE A 139 4.22 0.43 -8.86
CA PHE A 139 5.60 -0.03 -8.90
C PHE A 139 5.64 -1.37 -9.63
N GLY A 140 6.42 -1.41 -10.71
CA GLY A 140 6.63 -2.62 -11.51
C GLY A 140 7.54 -3.64 -10.83
N SER A 141 7.69 -4.79 -11.48
CA SER A 141 8.63 -5.83 -11.05
C SER A 141 10.09 -5.42 -11.31
N GLU A 142 11.02 -6.10 -10.65
CA GLU A 142 12.48 -5.88 -10.77
C GLU A 142 13.08 -6.47 -12.06
N ALA A 143 12.27 -7.11 -12.90
CA ALA A 143 12.70 -7.90 -14.06
C ALA A 143 12.71 -7.09 -15.37
#